data_AF-A0A8T0PPH8-F1
#
_entry.id   AF-A0A8T0PPH8-F1
#
_cell.length_a   1.000
_cell.length_b   1.000
_cell.length_c   1.000
_cell.angle_alpha   90.00
_cell.angle_beta   90.00
_cell.angle_gamma   90.00
#
_symmetry.space_group_name_H-M   'P 1'
#
loop_
_entity.id
_entity.type
_entity.pdbx_description
1 polymer ?
#
loop_
_entity_poly.entity_id
_entity_poly.type
_entity_poly.pdbx_seq_one_letter_code
_entity_poly.pdbx_strand_id
1 'polypeptide(L)'
;MSRLGLIGWLDDLEDADEDVAEIPSLVILSEPDLFERGWGWQRLLPYKHGFIEWHEFKGYLQDYYRKNAEQVNALIMNLKPDCYEWSVPPNFNASHAAADLCFRREAKLQSLPRKLSRKDIKLSKAIQEHARLKLRSGDESFLAAHGFVCIMKEAELMCQLVQCKKFDPTNFISFSNQIRRSALNLMLHNVDKSTAIPAAAAMVGLAREAKFARYVLAREDSESYMDHDVCDMIREGTAAVLTMLEKEFARDTTASNVGVLLGAPTARKSEEPEARTVTKDEKLAGSSLQPSEPLK
;
A
#
# COMPACT_ATOMS: atom_id res chain seq x y z
N MET A 1 -3.09 13.81 28.00
CA MET A 1 -3.77 12.88 28.94
C MET A 1 -2.67 12.19 29.74
N SER A 2 -2.78 12.09 31.08
CA SER A 2 -1.80 11.37 31.92
C SER A 2 -2.12 9.86 31.93
N ARG A 3 -1.19 8.99 32.39
CA ARG A 3 -1.47 7.55 32.56
C ARG A 3 -2.70 7.29 33.43
N LEU A 4 -2.88 8.06 34.52
CA LEU A 4 -4.11 8.00 35.34
C LEU A 4 -5.35 8.40 34.54
N GLY A 5 -5.24 9.36 33.62
CA GLY A 5 -6.32 9.71 32.70
C GLY A 5 -6.63 8.60 31.68
N LEU A 6 -5.62 7.84 31.23
CA LEU A 6 -5.82 6.68 30.35
C LEU A 6 -6.46 5.50 31.08
N ILE A 7 -6.14 5.31 32.37
CA ILE A 7 -6.82 4.31 33.21
C ILE A 7 -8.28 4.71 33.43
N GLY A 8 -8.55 5.98 33.77
CA GLY A 8 -9.92 6.47 33.87
C GLY A 8 -10.71 6.29 32.57
N TRP A 9 -10.09 6.56 31.41
CA TRP A 9 -10.70 6.29 30.11
C TRP A 9 -11.03 4.79 29.88
N LEU A 10 -10.18 3.88 30.33
CA LEU A 10 -10.48 2.44 30.26
C LEU A 10 -11.63 2.04 31.19
N ASP A 11 -11.65 2.58 32.40
CA ASP A 11 -12.72 2.31 33.37
C ASP A 11 -14.06 2.85 32.83
N ASP A 12 -14.06 4.06 32.23
CA ASP A 12 -15.24 4.66 31.58
C ASP A 12 -15.73 3.81 30.37
N LEU A 13 -14.82 3.20 29.60
CA LEU A 13 -15.17 2.27 28.51
C LEU A 13 -15.77 0.96 29.02
N GLU A 14 -15.27 0.43 30.14
CA GLU A 14 -15.77 -0.81 30.73
C GLU A 14 -17.16 -0.63 31.37
N ASP A 15 -17.47 0.59 31.84
CA ASP A 15 -18.74 0.96 32.47
C ASP A 15 -19.79 1.53 31.48
N ALA A 16 -19.44 1.73 30.20
CA ALA A 16 -20.35 2.28 29.20
C ALA A 16 -21.43 1.25 28.78
N ASP A 17 -22.71 1.58 29.00
CA ASP A 17 -23.88 0.80 28.55
C ASP A 17 -24.09 0.82 27.01
N GLU A 18 -23.35 1.67 26.29
CA GLU A 18 -23.36 1.80 24.83
C GLU A 18 -21.98 1.45 24.25
N ASP A 19 -21.95 0.75 23.11
CA ASP A 19 -20.75 0.50 22.29
C ASP A 19 -20.22 1.80 21.64
N VAL A 20 -19.94 2.84 22.43
CA VAL A 20 -19.38 4.09 21.91
C VAL A 20 -17.92 3.85 21.53
N ALA A 21 -17.65 3.79 20.23
CA ALA A 21 -16.30 3.63 19.69
C ALA A 21 -15.45 4.91 19.89
N GLU A 22 -15.10 5.26 21.12
CA GLU A 22 -14.23 6.40 21.40
C GLU A 22 -12.76 6.07 21.05
N ILE A 23 -12.17 6.87 20.16
CA ILE A 23 -10.75 6.70 19.79
C ILE A 23 -9.86 7.20 20.94
N PRO A 24 -8.95 6.37 21.48
CA PRO A 24 -8.04 6.84 22.52
C PRO A 24 -7.06 7.89 22.01
N SER A 25 -6.56 8.69 22.94
CA SER A 25 -5.48 9.63 22.67
C SER A 25 -4.22 8.91 22.18
N LEU A 26 -3.51 9.46 21.19
CA LEU A 26 -2.23 8.92 20.69
C LEU A 26 -1.15 8.74 21.77
N VAL A 27 -1.27 9.44 22.91
CA VAL A 27 -0.40 9.24 24.09
C VAL A 27 -0.45 7.80 24.62
N ILE A 28 -1.53 7.06 24.34
CA ILE A 28 -1.66 5.65 24.71
C ILE A 28 -0.57 4.76 24.08
N LEU A 29 0.06 5.20 22.99
CA LEU A 29 1.18 4.48 22.37
C LEU A 29 2.41 4.41 23.28
N SER A 30 2.52 5.29 24.27
CA SER A 30 3.55 5.22 25.31
C SER A 30 3.22 4.21 26.42
N GLU A 31 2.01 3.63 26.43
CA GLU A 31 1.50 2.72 27.45
C GLU A 31 0.96 1.43 26.79
N PRO A 32 1.84 0.51 26.33
CA PRO A 32 1.45 -0.63 25.50
C PRO A 32 0.44 -1.59 26.14
N ASP A 33 0.48 -1.73 27.47
CA ASP A 33 -0.47 -2.52 28.26
C ASP A 33 -1.89 -1.97 28.16
N LEU A 34 -2.02 -0.64 28.27
CA LEU A 34 -3.30 0.05 28.17
C LEU A 34 -3.81 0.05 26.73
N PHE A 35 -2.92 0.22 25.75
CA PHE A 35 -3.28 0.12 24.34
C PHE A 35 -3.82 -1.27 23.99
N GLU A 36 -3.12 -2.34 24.38
CA GLU A 36 -3.54 -3.72 24.08
C GLU A 36 -4.84 -4.10 24.78
N ARG A 37 -5.09 -3.58 26.00
CA ARG A 37 -6.34 -3.80 26.75
C ARG A 37 -7.53 -3.01 26.18
N GLY A 38 -7.37 -1.73 25.86
CA GLY A 38 -8.49 -0.84 25.52
C GLY A 38 -8.84 -0.76 24.04
N TRP A 39 -7.84 -0.69 23.16
CA TRP A 39 -8.06 -0.47 21.73
C TRP A 39 -7.64 -1.68 20.88
N GLY A 40 -6.55 -2.31 21.30
CA GLY A 40 -5.97 -3.47 20.65
C GLY A 40 -5.39 -3.18 19.26
N TRP A 41 -5.12 -4.27 18.54
CA TRP A 41 -4.49 -4.24 17.21
C TRP A 41 -5.50 -4.42 16.07
N GLN A 42 -6.80 -4.30 16.38
CA GLN A 42 -7.90 -4.48 15.43
C GLN A 42 -8.08 -3.27 14.50
N ARG A 43 -7.79 -2.06 14.98
CA ARG A 43 -7.96 -0.82 14.22
C ARG A 43 -6.73 0.07 14.39
N LEU A 44 -6.41 0.86 13.37
CA LEU A 44 -5.32 1.84 13.47
C LEU A 44 -5.75 3.03 14.33
N LEU A 45 -4.80 3.62 15.07
CA LEU A 45 -4.98 4.97 15.58
C LEU A 45 -4.84 5.99 14.45
N PRO A 46 -5.74 6.98 14.36
CA PRO A 46 -5.62 8.04 13.36
C PRO A 46 -4.37 8.87 13.65
N TYR A 47 -3.48 8.97 12.67
CA TYR A 47 -2.33 9.87 12.78
C TYR A 47 -2.80 11.33 12.89
N LYS A 48 -2.25 12.05 13.86
CA LYS A 48 -2.50 13.48 14.03
C LYS A 48 -1.19 14.23 14.20
N HIS A 49 -0.91 15.12 13.25
CA HIS A 49 0.31 15.93 13.27
C HIS A 49 0.38 16.79 14.54
N GLY A 50 1.56 16.83 15.17
CA GLY A 50 1.79 17.59 16.41
C GLY A 50 1.42 16.86 17.71
N PHE A 51 0.89 15.64 17.64
CA PHE A 51 0.56 14.82 18.83
C PHE A 51 1.56 13.70 19.10
N ILE A 52 2.24 13.22 18.06
CA ILE A 52 3.27 12.20 18.14
C ILE A 52 4.32 12.46 17.07
N GLU A 53 5.58 12.18 17.37
CA GLU A 53 6.65 12.32 16.39
C GLU A 53 6.48 11.28 15.28
N TRP A 54 6.85 11.67 14.06
CA TRP A 54 6.63 10.81 12.90
C TRP A 54 7.40 9.47 12.99
N HIS A 55 8.60 9.49 13.57
CA HIS A 55 9.40 8.27 13.74
C HIS A 55 8.76 7.30 14.76
N GLU A 56 8.16 7.82 15.84
CA GLU A 56 7.43 7.02 16.83
C GLU A 56 6.19 6.39 16.20
N PHE A 57 5.43 7.16 15.41
CA PHE A 57 4.27 6.62 14.69
C PHE A 57 4.66 5.56 13.66
N LYS A 58 5.82 5.70 12.99
CA LYS A 58 6.35 4.61 12.14
C LYS A 58 6.68 3.35 12.94
N GLY A 59 7.19 3.49 14.18
CA GLY A 59 7.37 2.37 15.10
C GLY A 59 6.05 1.64 15.39
N TYR A 60 5.00 2.40 15.72
CA TYR A 60 3.65 1.86 15.89
C TYR A 60 3.14 1.11 14.65
N LEU A 61 3.33 1.65 13.45
CA LEU A 61 2.94 0.97 12.20
C LEU A 61 3.68 -0.36 12.00
N GLN A 62 4.95 -0.45 12.41
CA GLN A 62 5.69 -1.71 12.35
C GLN A 62 5.13 -2.74 13.34
N ASP A 63 4.78 -2.34 14.55
CA ASP A 63 4.16 -3.22 15.54
C ASP A 63 2.78 -3.69 15.08
N TYR A 64 1.97 -2.77 14.55
CA TYR A 64 0.67 -3.08 13.95
C TYR A 64 0.81 -4.09 12.81
N TYR A 65 1.81 -3.92 11.94
CA TYR A 65 2.09 -4.87 10.86
C TYR A 65 2.41 -6.27 11.39
N ARG A 66 3.27 -6.38 12.42
CA ARG A 66 3.66 -7.67 12.99
C ARG A 66 2.48 -8.38 13.65
N LYS A 67 1.63 -7.65 14.37
CA LYS A 67 0.42 -8.18 15.03
C LYS A 67 -0.68 -8.57 14.03
N ASN A 68 -0.61 -8.05 12.79
CA ASN A 68 -1.59 -8.29 11.73
C ASN A 68 -1.01 -8.98 10.49
N ALA A 69 0.07 -9.75 10.62
CA ALA A 69 0.79 -10.35 9.49
C ALA A 69 -0.10 -11.22 8.58
N GLU A 70 -1.06 -11.96 9.17
CA GLU A 70 -1.98 -12.84 8.43
C GLU A 70 -3.22 -12.12 7.87
N GLN A 71 -3.38 -10.83 8.19
CA GLN A 71 -4.61 -10.10 7.91
C GLN A 71 -4.82 -9.87 6.40
N VAL A 72 -3.73 -9.76 5.63
CA VAL A 72 -3.79 -9.65 4.16
C VAL A 72 -4.48 -10.86 3.56
N ASN A 73 -4.08 -12.06 3.99
CA ASN A 73 -4.63 -13.31 3.52
C ASN A 73 -6.12 -13.43 3.89
N ALA A 74 -6.48 -13.10 5.14
CA ALA A 74 -7.88 -13.08 5.58
C ALA A 74 -8.75 -12.10 4.77
N LEU A 75 -8.21 -10.93 4.39
CA LEU A 75 -8.90 -9.94 3.56
C LEU A 75 -9.08 -10.41 2.11
N ILE A 76 -8.10 -11.11 1.54
CA ILE A 76 -8.19 -11.74 0.22
C ILE A 76 -9.31 -12.79 0.20
N MET A 77 -9.39 -13.59 1.26
CA MET A 77 -10.43 -14.61 1.41
C MET A 77 -11.80 -14.06 1.79
N ASN A 78 -11.92 -12.74 1.97
CA ASN A 78 -13.16 -12.05 2.32
C ASN A 78 -13.82 -12.57 3.60
N LEU A 79 -13.02 -13.01 4.58
CA LEU A 79 -13.54 -13.40 5.89
C LEU A 79 -14.20 -12.22 6.60
N LYS A 80 -15.01 -12.45 7.64
CA LYS A 80 -15.51 -11.36 8.51
C LYS A 80 -14.36 -10.66 9.25
N PRO A 81 -14.51 -9.41 9.74
CA PRO A 81 -13.44 -8.70 10.46
C PRO A 81 -12.88 -9.49 11.65
N ASP A 82 -13.73 -10.31 12.29
CA ASP A 82 -13.43 -10.98 13.56
C ASP A 82 -13.16 -12.50 13.40
N CYS A 83 -13.11 -13.01 12.17
CA CYS A 83 -12.83 -14.43 11.92
C CYS A 83 -11.31 -14.68 11.88
N TYR A 84 -10.79 -15.36 12.90
CA TYR A 84 -9.38 -15.79 12.99
C TYR A 84 -9.15 -17.27 12.64
N GLU A 85 -10.20 -18.04 12.41
CA GLU A 85 -10.11 -19.49 12.26
C GLU A 85 -10.10 -19.88 10.77
N TRP A 86 -8.91 -20.05 10.18
CA TRP A 86 -8.77 -20.62 8.84
C TRP A 86 -7.33 -21.06 8.51
N SER A 87 -7.18 -21.86 7.45
CA SER A 87 -5.89 -22.39 6.98
C SER A 87 -5.52 -21.87 5.58
N VAL A 88 -4.33 -21.28 5.46
CA VAL A 88 -3.75 -20.84 4.18
C VAL A 88 -3.42 -22.07 3.31
N PRO A 89 -3.92 -22.15 2.06
CA PRO A 89 -3.54 -23.23 1.17
C PRO A 89 -2.02 -23.30 0.95
N PRO A 90 -1.44 -24.50 0.78
CA PRO A 90 -0.05 -24.63 0.39
C PRO A 90 0.23 -23.85 -0.91
N ASN A 91 1.35 -23.12 -0.96
CA ASN A 91 1.77 -22.30 -2.11
C ASN A 91 0.81 -21.14 -2.46
N PHE A 92 0.05 -20.63 -1.50
CA PHE A 92 -0.80 -19.47 -1.72
C PHE A 92 0.02 -18.21 -2.07
N ASN A 93 -0.08 -17.77 -3.33
CA ASN A 93 0.51 -16.50 -3.76
C ASN A 93 -0.46 -15.34 -3.49
N ALA A 94 -0.30 -14.69 -2.34
CA ALA A 94 -1.15 -13.59 -1.91
C ALA A 94 -1.15 -12.42 -2.90
N SER A 95 0.00 -12.10 -3.50
CA SER A 95 0.14 -11.03 -4.48
C SER A 95 -0.67 -11.30 -5.75
N HIS A 96 -0.58 -12.51 -6.28
CA HIS A 96 -1.34 -12.92 -7.47
C HIS A 96 -2.85 -12.98 -7.19
N ALA A 97 -3.25 -13.58 -6.05
CA ALA A 97 -4.65 -13.64 -5.64
C ALA A 97 -5.25 -12.24 -5.42
N ALA A 98 -4.52 -11.34 -4.75
CA ALA A 98 -4.94 -9.96 -4.55
C ALA A 98 -5.05 -9.19 -5.87
N ALA A 99 -4.09 -9.35 -6.79
CA ALA A 99 -4.12 -8.70 -8.10
C ALA A 99 -5.33 -9.13 -8.94
N ASP A 100 -5.62 -10.43 -8.99
CA ASP A 100 -6.78 -10.96 -9.74
C ASP A 100 -8.12 -10.51 -9.14
N LEU A 101 -8.26 -10.52 -7.81
CA LEU A 101 -9.45 -9.99 -7.17
C LEU A 101 -9.60 -8.49 -7.37
N CYS A 102 -8.51 -7.72 -7.24
CA CYS A 102 -8.49 -6.29 -7.49
C CYS A 102 -8.95 -5.99 -8.93
N PHE A 103 -8.40 -6.72 -9.92
CA PHE A 103 -8.81 -6.60 -11.33
C PHE A 103 -10.32 -6.80 -11.51
N ARG A 104 -10.88 -7.86 -10.92
CA ARG A 104 -12.31 -8.18 -10.98
C ARG A 104 -13.18 -7.13 -10.28
N ARG A 105 -12.74 -6.60 -9.13
CA ARG A 105 -13.46 -5.56 -8.40
C ARG A 105 -13.46 -4.22 -9.12
N GLU A 106 -12.34 -3.82 -9.71
CA GLU A 106 -12.28 -2.62 -10.56
C GLU A 106 -13.19 -2.75 -11.78
N ALA A 107 -13.30 -3.95 -12.38
CA ALA A 107 -14.20 -4.18 -13.51
C ALA A 107 -15.67 -4.01 -13.11
N LYS A 108 -16.03 -4.51 -11.92
CA LYS A 108 -17.36 -4.31 -11.34
C LYS A 108 -17.63 -2.83 -11.04
N LEU A 109 -16.66 -2.11 -10.47
CA LEU A 109 -16.81 -0.69 -10.18
C LEU A 109 -17.07 0.12 -11.47
N GLN A 110 -16.36 -0.19 -12.56
CA GLN A 110 -16.56 0.45 -13.87
C GLN A 110 -17.93 0.16 -14.50
N SER A 111 -18.54 -1.00 -14.21
CA SER A 111 -19.85 -1.35 -14.77
C SER A 111 -21.03 -0.68 -14.05
N LEU A 112 -20.79 0.00 -12.91
CA LEU A 112 -21.84 0.69 -12.17
C LEU A 112 -22.26 2.00 -12.88
N PRO A 113 -23.57 2.19 -13.13
CA PRO A 113 -24.05 3.37 -13.84
C PRO A 113 -24.03 4.65 -12.97
N ARG A 114 -23.52 5.75 -13.57
CA ARG A 114 -23.87 7.17 -13.32
C ARG A 114 -23.33 7.93 -12.08
N LYS A 115 -22.33 7.46 -11.34
CA LYS A 115 -21.69 8.30 -10.28
C LYS A 115 -20.17 8.41 -10.36
N LEU A 116 -19.52 7.74 -11.30
CA LEU A 116 -18.07 7.84 -11.49
C LEU A 116 -17.73 8.91 -12.54
N SER A 117 -16.81 9.79 -12.20
CA SER A 117 -16.25 10.77 -13.12
C SER A 117 -15.28 10.11 -14.11
N ARG A 118 -14.94 10.82 -15.19
CA ARG A 118 -13.92 10.38 -16.15
C ARG A 118 -12.55 10.13 -15.49
N LYS A 119 -12.21 10.90 -14.45
CA LYS A 119 -10.96 10.74 -13.70
C LYS A 119 -10.95 9.43 -12.92
N ASP A 120 -12.09 9.05 -12.35
CA ASP A 120 -12.24 7.82 -11.56
C ASP A 120 -12.13 6.58 -12.44
N ILE A 121 -12.74 6.62 -13.63
CA ILE A 121 -12.62 5.57 -14.65
C ILE A 121 -11.17 5.45 -15.14
N LYS A 122 -10.47 6.58 -15.35
CA LYS A 122 -9.06 6.57 -15.76
C LYS A 122 -8.17 5.90 -14.70
N LEU A 123 -8.38 6.22 -13.43
CA LEU A 123 -7.66 5.57 -12.33
C LEU A 123 -7.96 4.07 -12.27
N SER A 124 -9.22 3.67 -12.36
CA SER A 124 -9.63 2.26 -12.36
C SER A 124 -8.95 1.46 -13.48
N LYS A 125 -8.87 2.02 -14.69
CA LYS A 125 -8.14 1.40 -15.82
C LYS A 125 -6.64 1.27 -15.57
N ALA A 126 -6.01 2.29 -14.96
CA ALA A 126 -4.59 2.23 -14.62
C ALA A 126 -4.31 1.13 -13.58
N ILE A 127 -5.15 1.00 -12.55
CA ILE A 127 -5.09 -0.06 -11.56
C ILE A 127 -5.24 -1.44 -12.22
N GLN A 128 -6.23 -1.61 -13.10
CA GLN A 128 -6.44 -2.87 -13.81
C GLN A 128 -5.25 -3.26 -14.66
N GLU A 129 -4.64 -2.30 -15.36
CA GLU A 129 -3.47 -2.58 -16.18
C GLU A 129 -2.28 -3.00 -15.32
N HIS A 130 -2.04 -2.32 -14.19
CA HIS A 130 -1.00 -2.71 -13.25
C HIS A 130 -1.25 -4.11 -12.66
N ALA A 131 -2.49 -4.43 -12.30
CA ALA A 131 -2.88 -5.76 -11.83
C ALA A 131 -2.60 -6.83 -12.90
N ARG A 132 -2.97 -6.58 -14.18
CA ARG A 132 -2.68 -7.50 -15.29
C ARG A 132 -1.18 -7.72 -15.50
N LEU A 133 -0.37 -6.67 -15.41
CA LEU A 133 1.07 -6.79 -15.51
C LEU A 133 1.61 -7.69 -14.40
N LYS A 134 1.13 -7.51 -13.16
CA LYS A 134 1.53 -8.36 -12.03
C LYS A 134 1.17 -9.84 -12.22
N LEU A 135 -0.03 -10.11 -12.76
CA LEU A 135 -0.48 -11.47 -13.06
C LEU A 135 0.40 -12.15 -14.13
N ARG A 136 1.12 -11.38 -14.96
CA ARG A 136 1.99 -11.90 -16.02
C ARG A 136 3.46 -11.96 -15.64
N SER A 137 3.93 -11.05 -14.80
CA SER A 137 5.37 -10.83 -14.61
C SER A 137 6.03 -11.75 -13.58
N GLY A 138 5.27 -12.47 -12.74
CA GLY A 138 5.80 -13.35 -11.69
C GLY A 138 6.64 -12.65 -10.61
N ASP A 139 6.95 -11.37 -10.80
CA ASP A 139 7.70 -10.52 -9.88
C ASP A 139 6.95 -10.38 -8.55
N GLU A 140 7.68 -10.33 -7.43
CA GLU A 140 7.15 -10.28 -6.07
C GLU A 140 7.56 -8.99 -5.34
N SER A 141 7.18 -7.82 -5.86
CA SER A 141 7.14 -6.60 -5.03
C SER A 141 6.39 -6.85 -3.70
N PHE A 142 7.06 -6.55 -2.58
CA PHE A 142 6.58 -6.75 -1.22
C PHE A 142 5.23 -6.06 -0.95
N LEU A 143 5.02 -4.88 -1.54
CA LEU A 143 3.79 -4.11 -1.36
C LEU A 143 2.62 -4.60 -2.21
N ALA A 144 2.84 -5.51 -3.16
CA ALA A 144 1.81 -5.88 -4.13
C ALA A 144 0.54 -6.42 -3.49
N ALA A 145 0.65 -7.44 -2.64
CA ALA A 145 -0.52 -8.01 -1.95
C ALA A 145 -1.25 -6.93 -1.11
N HIS A 146 -0.50 -6.16 -0.32
CA HIS A 146 -1.02 -5.10 0.55
C HIS A 146 -1.76 -4.02 -0.23
N GLY A 147 -1.14 -3.50 -1.29
CA GLY A 147 -1.70 -2.43 -2.10
C GLY A 147 -2.90 -2.89 -2.91
N PHE A 148 -2.86 -4.07 -3.53
CA PHE A 148 -4.02 -4.61 -4.23
C PHE A 148 -5.19 -4.90 -3.30
N VAL A 149 -4.94 -5.40 -2.08
CA VAL A 149 -6.00 -5.60 -1.07
C VAL A 149 -6.61 -4.28 -0.62
N CYS A 150 -5.79 -3.26 -0.34
CA CYS A 150 -6.26 -1.91 -0.02
C CYS A 150 -7.14 -1.34 -1.13
N ILE A 151 -6.64 -1.37 -2.36
CA ILE A 151 -7.38 -0.89 -3.53
C ILE A 151 -8.70 -1.65 -3.73
N MET A 152 -8.64 -2.98 -3.64
CA MET A 152 -9.81 -3.85 -3.77
C MET A 152 -10.89 -3.50 -2.73
N LYS A 153 -10.51 -3.33 -1.45
CA LYS A 153 -11.46 -3.02 -0.38
C LYS A 153 -12.06 -1.63 -0.50
N GLU A 154 -11.28 -0.64 -0.92
CA GLU A 154 -11.79 0.69 -1.27
C GLU A 154 -12.74 0.64 -2.49
N ALA A 155 -12.42 -0.14 -3.52
CA ALA A 155 -13.31 -0.32 -4.68
C ALA A 155 -14.63 -1.02 -4.30
N GLU A 156 -14.60 -1.99 -3.38
CA GLU A 156 -15.80 -2.61 -2.82
C GLU A 156 -16.66 -1.59 -2.03
N LEU A 157 -16.03 -0.71 -1.25
CA LEU A 157 -16.70 0.35 -0.51
C LEU A 157 -17.37 1.33 -1.47
N MET A 158 -16.65 1.77 -2.49
CA MET A 158 -17.19 2.62 -3.55
C MET A 158 -18.38 1.98 -4.25
N CYS A 159 -18.36 0.66 -4.52
CA CYS A 159 -19.50 -0.03 -5.13
C CYS A 159 -20.77 0.12 -4.28
N GLN A 160 -20.65 -0.02 -2.96
CA GLN A 160 -21.76 0.15 -2.02
C GLN A 160 -22.20 1.62 -1.93
N LEU A 161 -21.26 2.55 -1.83
CA LEU A 161 -21.53 4.00 -1.79
C LEU A 161 -22.28 4.49 -3.03
N VAL A 162 -21.88 4.02 -4.22
CA VAL A 162 -22.56 4.38 -5.48
C VAL A 162 -24.01 3.90 -5.48
N GLN A 163 -24.26 2.70 -4.94
CA GLN A 163 -25.58 2.10 -4.84
C GLN A 163 -26.43 2.67 -3.69
N CYS A 164 -25.78 3.27 -2.69
CA CYS A 164 -26.44 3.94 -1.58
C CYS A 164 -27.25 5.14 -2.08
N LYS A 165 -28.51 5.23 -1.61
CA LYS A 165 -29.44 6.33 -1.90
C LYS A 165 -29.62 7.28 -0.71
N LYS A 166 -29.01 6.99 0.44
CA LYS A 166 -29.20 7.74 1.69
C LYS A 166 -28.54 9.12 1.66
N PHE A 167 -27.44 9.28 0.91
CA PHE A 167 -26.67 10.53 0.81
C PHE A 167 -25.92 10.62 -0.52
N ASP A 168 -25.33 11.78 -0.82
CA ASP A 168 -24.45 11.98 -1.97
C ASP A 168 -23.07 11.35 -1.72
N PRO A 169 -22.66 10.32 -2.47
CA PRO A 169 -21.40 9.63 -2.23
C PRO A 169 -20.18 10.34 -2.83
N THR A 170 -20.33 11.50 -3.49
CA THR A 170 -19.26 12.13 -4.29
C THR A 170 -17.97 12.35 -3.50
N ASN A 171 -18.05 12.88 -2.28
CA ASN A 171 -16.87 13.13 -1.44
C ASN A 171 -16.19 11.83 -1.02
N PHE A 172 -16.98 10.82 -0.61
CA PHE A 172 -16.48 9.50 -0.25
C PHE A 172 -15.81 8.78 -1.42
N ILE A 173 -16.39 8.88 -2.62
CA ILE A 173 -15.81 8.36 -3.87
C ILE A 173 -14.46 9.04 -4.16
N SER A 174 -14.40 10.36 -4.06
CA SER A 174 -13.18 11.14 -4.27
C SER A 174 -12.09 10.72 -3.28
N PHE A 175 -12.46 10.56 -2.01
CA PHE A 175 -11.55 10.17 -0.94
C PHE A 175 -11.03 8.73 -1.11
N SER A 176 -11.91 7.76 -1.39
CA SER A 176 -11.50 6.40 -1.77
C SER A 176 -10.55 6.43 -2.98
N ASN A 177 -10.79 7.29 -3.97
CA ASN A 177 -9.87 7.43 -5.12
C ASN A 177 -8.50 8.00 -4.77
N GLN A 178 -8.42 8.86 -3.77
CA GLN A 178 -7.13 9.31 -3.23
C GLN A 178 -6.38 8.12 -2.63
N ILE A 179 -7.02 7.37 -1.74
CA ILE A 179 -6.40 6.18 -1.10
C ILE A 179 -5.94 5.16 -2.15
N ARG A 180 -6.80 4.81 -3.11
CA ARG A 180 -6.46 3.86 -4.18
C ARG A 180 -5.27 4.32 -5.00
N ARG A 181 -5.18 5.62 -5.29
CA ARG A 181 -4.06 6.21 -6.03
C ARG A 181 -2.77 6.17 -5.22
N SER A 182 -2.85 6.52 -3.94
CA SER A 182 -1.73 6.46 -3.02
C SER A 182 -1.17 5.04 -2.88
N ALA A 183 -2.05 4.06 -2.71
CA ALA A 183 -1.67 2.66 -2.67
C ALA A 183 -0.99 2.20 -3.97
N LEU A 184 -1.54 2.59 -5.13
CA LEU A 184 -0.92 2.31 -6.43
C LEU A 184 0.46 2.94 -6.56
N ASN A 185 0.61 4.22 -6.22
CA ASN A 185 1.89 4.93 -6.30
C ASN A 185 2.96 4.26 -5.44
N LEU A 186 2.63 3.93 -4.19
CA LEU A 186 3.55 3.25 -3.27
C LEU A 186 4.01 1.90 -3.80
N MET A 187 3.14 1.12 -4.45
CA MET A 187 3.52 -0.15 -5.09
C MET A 187 4.49 0.02 -6.26
N LEU A 188 4.51 1.19 -6.91
CA LEU A 188 5.40 1.49 -8.04
C LEU A 188 6.81 1.89 -7.59
N HIS A 189 7.01 2.21 -6.31
CA HIS A 189 8.33 2.49 -5.77
C HIS A 189 9.09 1.19 -5.49
N ASN A 190 10.38 1.19 -5.84
CA ASN A 190 11.29 0.11 -5.50
C ASN A 190 12.07 0.50 -4.25
N VAL A 191 11.50 0.20 -3.08
CA VAL A 191 12.14 0.40 -1.78
C VAL A 191 12.38 -0.95 -1.11
N ASP A 192 13.35 -1.01 -0.21
CA ASP A 192 13.60 -2.22 0.56
C ASP A 192 12.42 -2.56 1.48
N LYS A 193 12.34 -3.83 1.89
CA LYS A 193 11.25 -4.33 2.73
C LYS A 193 11.10 -3.56 4.04
N SER A 194 12.19 -3.17 4.69
CA SER A 194 12.12 -2.51 5.99
C SER A 194 11.50 -1.11 5.88
N THR A 195 11.86 -0.38 4.83
CA THR A 195 11.28 0.92 4.46
C THR A 195 9.82 0.78 4.02
N ALA A 196 9.45 -0.35 3.42
CA ALA A 196 8.09 -0.61 2.95
C ALA A 196 7.08 -1.01 4.04
N ILE A 197 7.53 -1.49 5.21
CA ILE A 197 6.63 -2.01 6.27
C ILE A 197 5.58 -0.98 6.72
N PRO A 198 5.91 0.29 7.01
CA PRO A 198 4.90 1.28 7.40
C PRO A 198 3.81 1.49 6.34
N ALA A 199 4.18 1.45 5.05
CA ALA A 199 3.22 1.53 3.94
C ALA A 199 2.32 0.29 3.88
N ALA A 200 2.90 -0.90 4.05
CA ALA A 200 2.14 -2.14 4.11
C ALA A 200 1.12 -2.12 5.27
N ALA A 201 1.55 -1.67 6.46
CA ALA A 201 0.71 -1.51 7.64
C ALA A 201 -0.48 -0.58 7.39
N ALA A 202 -0.21 0.61 6.86
CA ALA A 202 -1.22 1.61 6.54
C ALA A 202 -2.23 1.09 5.50
N MET A 203 -1.76 0.39 4.46
CA MET A 203 -2.63 -0.24 3.47
C MET A 203 -3.53 -1.32 4.07
N VAL A 204 -3.01 -2.15 4.98
CA VAL A 204 -3.81 -3.17 5.68
C VAL A 204 -4.84 -2.52 6.59
N GLY A 205 -4.46 -1.50 7.36
CA GLY A 205 -5.40 -0.74 8.18
C GLY A 205 -6.53 -0.12 7.36
N LEU A 206 -6.21 0.57 6.27
CA LEU A 206 -7.20 1.13 5.35
C LEU A 206 -8.11 0.07 4.74
N ALA A 207 -7.56 -1.09 4.37
CA ALA A 207 -8.36 -2.20 3.83
C ALA A 207 -9.38 -2.74 4.86
N ARG A 208 -8.99 -2.80 6.14
CA ARG A 208 -9.90 -3.19 7.23
C ARG A 208 -10.95 -2.14 7.49
N GLU A 209 -10.56 -0.87 7.59
CA GLU A 209 -11.49 0.22 7.83
C GLU A 209 -12.48 0.39 6.67
N ALA A 210 -12.04 0.22 5.42
CA ALA A 210 -12.95 0.19 4.28
C ALA A 210 -13.97 -0.96 4.39
N LYS A 211 -13.55 -2.14 4.88
CA LYS A 211 -14.44 -3.27 5.13
C LYS A 211 -15.38 -3.02 6.31
N PHE A 212 -14.94 -2.36 7.38
CA PHE A 212 -15.80 -1.93 8.49
C PHE A 212 -16.83 -0.89 8.04
N ALA A 213 -16.40 0.16 7.34
CA ALA A 213 -17.30 1.17 6.77
C ALA A 213 -18.37 0.53 5.86
N ARG A 214 -18.00 -0.48 5.05
CA ARG A 214 -18.97 -1.26 4.25
C ARG A 214 -19.99 -2.02 5.08
N TYR A 215 -19.56 -2.57 6.22
CA TYR A 215 -20.44 -3.27 7.15
C TYR A 215 -21.41 -2.30 7.80
N VAL A 216 -20.92 -1.17 8.32
CA VAL A 216 -21.73 -0.09 8.91
C VAL A 216 -22.75 0.45 7.90
N LEU A 217 -22.32 0.76 6.67
CA LEU A 217 -23.22 1.25 5.60
C LEU A 217 -24.31 0.26 5.21
N ALA A 218 -24.11 -1.05 5.44
CA ALA A 218 -25.10 -2.07 5.15
C ALA A 218 -26.17 -2.19 6.25
N ARG A 219 -25.93 -1.63 7.44
CA ARG A 219 -26.92 -1.64 8.53
C ARG A 219 -28.05 -0.64 8.23
N GLU A 220 -29.25 -1.00 8.68
CA GLU A 220 -30.47 -0.20 8.51
C GLU A 220 -30.86 0.57 9.79
N ASP A 221 -30.12 0.40 10.89
CA ASP A 221 -30.37 1.03 12.20
C ASP A 221 -29.74 2.43 12.34
N SER A 222 -30.39 3.29 13.15
CA SER A 222 -30.05 4.72 13.31
C SER A 222 -28.85 4.99 14.24
N GLU A 223 -28.39 4.00 15.00
CA GLU A 223 -27.19 4.08 15.86
C GLU A 223 -25.87 4.05 15.05
N SER A 224 -25.97 3.84 13.73
CA SER A 224 -24.90 3.78 12.73
C SER A 224 -24.03 5.04 12.57
N TYR A 225 -24.37 6.18 13.18
CA TYR A 225 -23.66 7.45 12.91
C TYR A 225 -22.26 7.51 13.55
N MET A 226 -22.11 7.06 14.80
CA MET A 226 -20.83 7.14 15.51
C MET A 226 -19.78 6.20 14.92
N ASP A 227 -20.17 4.99 14.52
CA ASP A 227 -19.29 4.02 13.85
C ASP A 227 -18.75 4.54 12.51
N HIS A 228 -19.56 5.33 11.80
CA HIS A 228 -19.17 5.93 10.53
C HIS A 228 -18.11 7.01 10.74
N ASP A 229 -18.29 7.89 11.71
CA ASP A 229 -17.35 8.98 12.01
C ASP A 229 -15.98 8.44 12.46
N VAL A 230 -15.97 7.35 13.24
CA VAL A 230 -14.73 6.70 13.67
C VAL A 230 -14.00 6.07 12.48
N CYS A 231 -14.73 5.40 11.58
CA CYS A 231 -14.13 4.88 10.34
C CYS A 231 -13.50 6.00 9.50
N ASP A 232 -14.19 7.13 9.35
CA ASP A 232 -13.70 8.26 8.58
C ASP A 232 -12.46 8.89 9.22
N MET A 233 -12.46 9.12 10.54
CA MET A 233 -11.28 9.64 11.25
C MET A 233 -10.04 8.76 11.05
N ILE A 234 -10.19 7.44 11.19
CA ILE A 234 -9.06 6.50 11.02
C ILE A 234 -8.59 6.50 9.56
N ARG A 235 -9.53 6.48 8.59
CA ARG A 235 -9.18 6.49 7.16
C ARG A 235 -8.50 7.79 6.77
N GLU A 236 -8.96 8.94 7.23
CA GLU A 236 -8.34 10.25 6.99
C GLU A 236 -6.92 10.33 7.54
N GLY A 237 -6.73 9.97 8.82
CA GLY A 237 -5.41 9.92 9.45
C GLY A 237 -4.46 8.99 8.69
N THR A 238 -4.94 7.82 8.28
CA THR A 238 -4.11 6.83 7.58
C THR A 238 -3.86 7.21 6.10
N ALA A 239 -4.78 7.92 5.44
CA ALA A 239 -4.55 8.46 4.10
C ALA A 239 -3.47 9.57 4.10
N ALA A 240 -3.43 10.39 5.15
CA ALA A 240 -2.35 11.36 5.35
C ALA A 240 -0.99 10.65 5.50
N VAL A 241 -0.95 9.54 6.25
CA VAL A 241 0.23 8.68 6.40
C VAL A 241 0.70 8.14 5.05
N LEU A 242 -0.18 7.62 4.19
CA LEU A 242 0.20 7.18 2.84
C LEU A 242 0.85 8.32 2.03
N THR A 243 0.28 9.52 2.10
CA THR A 243 0.81 10.69 1.39
C THR A 243 2.20 11.09 1.91
N MET A 244 2.45 10.96 3.22
CA MET A 244 3.77 11.19 3.82
C MET A 244 4.78 10.15 3.33
N LEU A 245 4.40 8.86 3.33
CA LEU A 245 5.25 7.77 2.86
C LEU A 245 5.57 7.87 1.37
N GLU A 246 4.62 8.28 0.52
CA GLU A 246 4.88 8.53 -0.91
C GLU A 246 5.98 9.58 -1.10
N LYS A 247 5.94 10.65 -0.32
CA LYS A 247 6.98 11.70 -0.36
C LYS A 247 8.33 11.18 0.11
N GLU A 248 8.36 10.31 1.13
CA GLU A 248 9.61 9.67 1.60
C GLU A 248 10.19 8.76 0.51
N PHE A 249 9.38 7.85 -0.06
CA PHE A 249 9.83 6.91 -1.09
C PHE A 249 10.34 7.64 -2.35
N ALA A 250 9.70 8.74 -2.73
CA ALA A 250 10.15 9.57 -3.84
C ALA A 250 11.54 10.19 -3.57
N ARG A 251 11.83 10.64 -2.35
CA ARG A 251 13.14 11.19 -1.97
C ARG A 251 14.21 10.10 -1.98
N ASP A 252 13.92 8.93 -1.44
CA ASP A 252 14.87 7.83 -1.37
C ASP A 252 15.23 7.29 -2.76
N THR A 253 14.24 7.24 -3.67
CA THR A 253 14.46 6.88 -5.08
C THR A 253 15.42 7.86 -5.75
N THR A 254 15.31 9.17 -5.47
CA THR A 254 16.24 10.17 -6.02
C THR A 254 17.63 10.09 -5.39
N ALA A 255 17.75 9.82 -4.09
CA ALA A 255 19.04 9.70 -3.40
C ALA A 255 19.82 8.46 -3.86
N SER A 256 19.13 7.32 -4.07
CA SER A 256 19.75 6.09 -4.61
C SER A 256 20.31 6.30 -6.03
N ASN A 257 19.69 7.14 -6.85
CA ASN A 257 20.18 7.46 -8.19
C ASN A 257 21.37 8.43 -8.18
N VAL A 258 21.52 9.25 -7.14
CA VAL A 258 22.68 10.16 -6.97
C VAL A 258 23.91 9.38 -6.45
N GLY A 259 23.71 8.33 -5.64
CA GLY A 259 24.79 7.47 -5.14
C GLY A 259 25.53 6.68 -6.23
N VAL A 260 24.92 6.48 -7.40
CA VAL A 260 25.54 5.79 -8.56
C VAL A 260 26.44 6.73 -9.38
N LEU A 261 26.30 8.06 -9.22
CA LEU A 261 27.05 9.06 -10.00
C LEU A 261 28.33 9.59 -9.32
N LEU A 262 28.60 9.22 -8.06
CA LEU A 262 29.80 9.62 -7.32
C LEU A 262 30.72 8.42 -7.04
N GLY A 263 31.00 7.63 -8.07
CA GLY A 263 32.20 6.80 -8.13
C GLY A 263 33.38 7.66 -8.57
N ALA A 264 34.14 8.22 -7.62
CA ALA A 264 35.35 8.97 -7.89
C ALA A 264 36.39 8.11 -8.65
N PRO A 265 37.07 8.64 -9.67
CA PRO A 265 38.12 7.91 -10.38
C PRO A 265 39.38 7.85 -9.50
N THR A 266 39.72 6.65 -9.03
CA THR A 266 41.05 6.40 -8.45
C THR A 266 42.10 6.56 -9.55
N ALA A 267 42.88 7.62 -9.45
CA ALA A 267 44.09 7.86 -10.22
C ALA A 267 45.02 6.63 -10.14
N ARG A 268 45.36 6.05 -11.29
CA ARG A 268 46.58 5.25 -11.45
C ARG A 268 47.53 6.01 -12.36
N LYS A 269 48.71 6.27 -11.78
CA LYS A 269 49.85 6.97 -12.37
C LYS A 269 50.29 6.34 -13.69
N SER A 270 50.64 7.21 -14.61
CA SER A 270 51.47 6.97 -15.78
C SER A 270 52.88 6.51 -15.37
N GLU A 271 53.41 5.51 -16.06
CA GLU A 271 54.84 5.36 -16.35
C GLU A 271 54.99 5.24 -17.88
N GLU A 272 55.95 6.02 -18.40
CA GLU A 272 56.24 6.27 -19.82
C GLU A 272 57.18 5.19 -20.44
N PRO A 273 57.44 5.24 -21.77
CA PRO A 273 57.73 4.08 -22.60
C PRO A 273 59.23 3.85 -22.90
N GLU A 274 59.55 2.66 -23.42
CA GLU A 274 60.78 2.43 -24.20
C GLU A 274 60.48 1.82 -25.56
N ALA A 275 61.09 2.41 -26.59
CA ALA A 275 61.04 2.03 -27.99
C ALA A 275 62.26 1.18 -28.39
N ARG A 276 62.08 0.24 -29.34
CA ARG A 276 63.05 -0.17 -30.40
C ARG A 276 62.46 -1.31 -31.25
N THR A 277 62.01 -1.04 -32.49
CA THR A 277 62.71 -1.12 -33.81
C THR A 277 62.59 -2.45 -34.59
N VAL A 278 62.15 -2.32 -35.87
CA VAL A 278 62.67 -2.98 -37.12
C VAL A 278 62.15 -4.41 -37.40
N THR A 279 61.72 -4.89 -38.60
CA THR A 279 61.66 -4.52 -40.04
C THR A 279 60.61 -5.44 -40.74
N LYS A 280 59.75 -4.97 -41.66
CA LYS A 280 59.78 -5.04 -43.15
C LYS A 280 59.72 -6.42 -43.85
N ASP A 281 58.79 -6.50 -44.82
CA ASP A 281 58.75 -7.34 -46.05
C ASP A 281 58.46 -8.85 -45.85
N GLU A 282 57.67 -9.63 -46.61
CA GLU A 282 57.17 -9.72 -48.01
C GLU A 282 55.88 -10.62 -48.00
N LYS A 283 54.78 -10.34 -48.70
CA LYS A 283 54.43 -10.56 -50.13
C LYS A 283 53.95 -12.01 -50.48
N LEU A 284 52.87 -12.06 -51.30
CA LEU A 284 52.32 -13.18 -52.12
C LEU A 284 51.45 -14.23 -51.37
N ALA A 285 50.31 -14.72 -51.89
CA ALA A 285 49.62 -14.61 -53.18
C ALA A 285 48.17 -15.17 -53.07
N GLY A 286 47.34 -14.85 -54.08
CA GLY A 286 46.24 -15.72 -54.55
C GLY A 286 44.85 -15.40 -54.00
N SER A 287 44.13 -14.41 -54.53
CA SER A 287 43.27 -14.44 -55.74
C SER A 287 41.95 -15.22 -55.61
N SER A 288 40.85 -14.46 -55.74
CA SER A 288 39.62 -14.78 -56.51
C SER A 288 38.72 -15.93 -56.03
N LEU A 289 37.38 -15.90 -56.04
CA LEU A 289 36.36 -15.10 -56.74
C LEU A 289 35.05 -15.19 -55.91
N GLN A 290 34.26 -14.10 -55.83
CA GLN A 290 32.79 -14.17 -55.70
C GLN A 290 32.16 -14.29 -57.12
N PRO A 291 30.84 -14.13 -57.39
CA PRO A 291 29.62 -14.04 -56.56
C PRO A 291 28.39 -14.79 -57.17
N SER A 292 27.19 -14.47 -56.65
CA SER A 292 25.86 -14.35 -57.33
C SER A 292 25.07 -15.64 -57.63
N GLU A 293 23.96 -15.93 -56.91
CA GLU A 293 22.54 -15.47 -57.10
C GLU A 293 21.74 -16.42 -58.04
N PRO A 294 20.39 -16.33 -58.19
CA PRO A 294 19.33 -15.77 -57.34
C PRO A 294 18.07 -16.68 -57.23
N LEU A 295 17.06 -16.13 -56.54
CA LEU A 295 15.66 -16.56 -56.42
C LEU A 295 14.96 -16.98 -57.73
N LYS A 296 14.08 -17.98 -57.59
CA LYS A 296 12.70 -17.99 -58.10
C LYS A 296 11.81 -18.75 -57.13
#